data_AF-A0A316FB41-F1
#
_entry.id   AF-A0A316FB41-F1
#
_cell.length_a   1.000
_cell.length_b   1.000
_cell.length_c   1.000
_cell.angle_alpha   90.00
_cell.angle_beta   90.00
_cell.angle_gamma   90.00
#
_symmetry.space_group_name_H-M   'P 1'
#
loop_
_entity.id
_entity.type
_entity.pdbx_description
1 polymer ?
#
loop_
_entity_poly.entity_id
_entity_poly.type
_entity_poly.pdbx_seq_one_letter_code
_entity_poly.pdbx_strand_id
1 'polypeptide(L)'
;MRRHSVPFVLFPLTVATPVAAVWLIPDQTNEAARKLAADGVELDYGIEPVSFGPVADTVIGVVACAVVVICLALLASGTARRTIASAWWGVALSILAVGFFGGFCWRVWTAGGIGANIGAGFMVLMSPFCIGLGLLPGIVGAVFIRRARNQRLSSAAAPETAP
;
A
#
# COMPACT_ATOMS: atom_id res chain seq x y z
N MET A 1 -0.51 -4.30 23.73
CA MET A 1 -1.62 -4.64 22.82
C MET A 1 -1.77 -6.16 22.78
N ARG A 2 -3.00 -6.69 22.90
CA ARG A 2 -3.23 -8.14 22.75
C ARG A 2 -3.00 -8.52 21.28
N ARG A 3 -2.64 -9.78 21.01
CA ARG A 3 -2.34 -10.30 19.66
C ARG A 3 -3.45 -10.03 18.63
N HIS A 4 -4.69 -9.82 19.08
CA HIS A 4 -5.84 -9.44 18.26
C HIS A 4 -5.83 -7.99 17.75
N SER A 5 -4.97 -7.11 18.27
CA SER A 5 -4.92 -5.69 17.85
C SER A 5 -4.14 -5.45 16.56
N VAL A 6 -3.27 -6.38 16.14
CA VAL A 6 -2.47 -6.24 14.91
C VAL A 6 -3.33 -6.18 13.63
N PRO A 7 -4.31 -7.08 13.40
CA PRO A 7 -5.17 -6.98 12.21
C PRO A 7 -5.98 -5.67 12.18
N PHE A 8 -6.37 -5.13 13.34
CA PHE A 8 -7.04 -3.83 13.44
C PHE A 8 -6.15 -2.65 13.00
N VAL A 9 -4.82 -2.81 13.01
CA VAL A 9 -3.88 -1.79 12.50
C VAL A 9 -3.53 -2.05 11.04
N LEU A 10 -3.37 -3.31 10.64
CA LEU A 10 -3.00 -3.66 9.27
C LEU A 10 -4.13 -3.40 8.27
N PHE A 11 -5.39 -3.63 8.64
CA PHE A 11 -6.54 -3.37 7.76
C PHE A 11 -6.64 -1.90 7.33
N PRO A 12 -6.71 -0.91 8.25
CA PRO A 12 -6.76 0.50 7.85
C PRO A 12 -5.49 0.93 7.12
N LEU A 13 -4.32 0.37 7.46
CA LEU A 13 -3.08 0.62 6.72
C LEU A 13 -3.21 0.19 5.26
N THR A 14 -3.76 -1.01 4.98
CA THR A 14 -3.98 -1.52 3.62
C THR A 14 -4.88 -0.61 2.78
N VAL A 15 -5.95 -0.07 3.38
CA VAL A 15 -6.91 0.78 2.66
C VAL A 15 -6.39 2.21 2.51
N ALA A 16 -5.78 2.77 3.55
CA ALA A 16 -5.33 4.16 3.54
C ALA A 16 -4.08 4.39 2.68
N THR A 17 -3.19 3.40 2.57
CA THR A 17 -1.95 3.53 1.78
C THR A 17 -2.18 3.89 0.31
N PRO A 18 -3.00 3.18 -0.48
CA PRO A 18 -3.23 3.55 -1.88
C PRO A 18 -3.88 4.93 -2.02
N VAL A 19 -4.80 5.30 -1.12
CA VAL A 19 -5.45 6.62 -1.14
C VAL A 19 -4.43 7.73 -0.85
N ALA A 20 -3.61 7.56 0.19
CA ALA A 20 -2.52 8.48 0.52
C ALA A 20 -1.51 8.58 -0.65
N ALA A 21 -1.18 7.46 -1.28
CA ALA A 21 -0.28 7.44 -2.43
C ALA A 21 -0.86 8.20 -3.62
N VAL A 22 -2.13 7.97 -3.99
CA VAL A 22 -2.80 8.74 -5.05
C VAL A 22 -2.75 10.24 -4.72
N TRP A 23 -3.04 10.64 -3.49
CA TRP A 23 -3.03 12.06 -3.12
C TRP A 23 -1.62 12.69 -3.15
N LEU A 24 -0.59 11.96 -2.69
CA LEU A 24 0.79 12.43 -2.65
C LEU A 24 1.48 12.41 -4.02
N ILE A 25 1.10 11.48 -4.89
CA ILE A 25 1.65 11.37 -6.25
C ILE A 25 0.95 12.43 -7.10
N PRO A 26 1.71 13.40 -7.66
CA PRO A 26 1.14 14.42 -8.52
C PRO A 26 0.48 13.80 -9.76
N ASP A 27 -0.42 14.56 -10.37
CA ASP A 27 -0.97 14.18 -11.66
C ASP A 27 0.15 13.94 -12.69
N GLN A 28 0.05 12.81 -13.38
CA GLN A 28 1.05 12.34 -14.35
C GLN A 28 0.71 12.78 -15.79
N THR A 29 -0.32 13.61 -15.97
CA THR A 29 -0.69 14.20 -17.26
C THR A 29 0.50 14.95 -17.90
N ASN A 30 0.79 14.62 -19.15
CA ASN A 30 1.88 15.22 -19.92
C ASN A 30 1.70 16.75 -20.03
N GLU A 31 2.78 17.52 -20.02
CA GLU A 31 2.74 18.98 -20.16
C GLU A 31 2.12 19.42 -21.49
N ALA A 32 2.39 18.69 -22.58
CA ALA A 32 1.76 18.95 -23.87
C ALA A 32 0.24 18.72 -23.82
N ALA A 33 -0.21 17.67 -23.12
CA ALA A 33 -1.62 17.38 -22.89
C ALA A 33 -2.27 18.47 -22.02
N ARG A 34 -1.59 18.94 -20.98
CA ARG A 34 -2.08 20.06 -20.15
C ARG A 34 -2.26 21.36 -20.93
N LYS A 35 -1.35 21.68 -21.86
CA LYS A 35 -1.48 22.87 -22.72
C LYS A 35 -2.69 22.74 -23.65
N LEU A 36 -2.88 21.59 -24.27
CA LEU A 36 -4.06 21.34 -25.11
C LEU A 36 -5.37 21.37 -24.34
N ALA A 37 -5.40 20.85 -23.11
CA ALA A 37 -6.57 20.96 -22.23
C ALA A 37 -6.88 22.42 -21.87
N ALA A 38 -5.85 23.26 -21.66
CA ALA A 38 -6.03 24.69 -21.44
C ALA A 38 -6.59 25.43 -22.68
N ASP A 39 -6.28 24.92 -23.88
CA ASP A 39 -6.81 25.39 -25.16
C ASP A 39 -8.21 24.80 -25.48
N GLY A 40 -8.80 24.03 -24.56
CA GLY A 40 -10.15 23.45 -24.69
C GLY A 40 -10.22 22.13 -25.47
N VAL A 41 -9.09 21.51 -25.76
CA VAL A 41 -9.03 20.20 -26.41
C VAL A 41 -9.29 19.11 -25.38
N GLU A 42 -10.23 18.22 -25.71
CA GLU A 42 -10.58 17.07 -24.87
C GLU A 42 -9.40 16.07 -24.82
N LEU A 43 -9.09 15.57 -23.63
CA LEU A 43 -7.98 14.62 -23.41
C LEU A 43 -8.48 13.19 -23.40
N ASP A 44 -7.66 12.28 -23.92
CA ASP A 44 -7.94 10.84 -23.88
C ASP A 44 -7.50 10.27 -22.52
N TYR A 45 -8.47 9.74 -21.76
CA TYR A 45 -8.22 9.08 -20.48
C TYR A 45 -8.45 7.58 -20.61
N GLY A 46 -7.62 6.77 -19.94
CA GLY A 46 -7.90 5.34 -19.76
C GLY A 46 -9.09 5.12 -18.83
N ILE A 47 -9.13 5.87 -17.73
CA ILE A 47 -10.24 5.98 -16.77
C ILE A 47 -10.27 7.44 -16.30
N GLU A 48 -11.45 8.05 -16.24
CA GLU A 48 -11.58 9.41 -15.70
C GLU A 48 -11.23 9.45 -14.21
N PRO A 49 -10.43 10.44 -13.76
CA PRO A 49 -10.13 10.61 -12.35
C PRO A 49 -11.40 10.97 -11.58
N VAL A 50 -11.73 10.16 -10.58
CA VAL A 50 -12.81 10.48 -9.64
C VAL A 50 -12.33 11.63 -8.74
N SER A 51 -13.06 12.74 -8.77
CA SER A 51 -12.86 13.88 -7.86
C SER A 51 -14.18 14.19 -7.16
N PHE A 52 -14.09 14.43 -5.85
CA PHE A 52 -15.23 14.90 -5.04
C PHE A 52 -15.19 16.43 -4.85
N GLY A 53 -14.36 17.11 -5.63
CA GLY A 53 -14.05 18.53 -5.52
C GLY A 53 -12.80 18.80 -4.68
N PRO A 54 -12.16 19.98 -4.84
CA PRO A 54 -10.83 20.25 -4.28
C PRO A 54 -10.74 20.11 -2.77
N VAL A 55 -11.79 20.51 -2.06
CA VAL A 55 -11.85 20.46 -0.60
C VAL A 55 -11.98 19.01 -0.11
N ALA A 56 -12.90 18.23 -0.69
CA ALA A 56 -13.12 16.85 -0.30
C ALA A 56 -11.89 15.98 -0.59
N ASP A 57 -11.28 16.13 -1.77
CA ASP A 57 -10.06 15.40 -2.15
C ASP A 57 -8.91 15.69 -1.18
N THR A 58 -8.77 16.95 -0.74
CA THR A 58 -7.78 17.36 0.25
C THR A 58 -8.06 16.72 1.62
N VAL A 59 -9.31 16.76 2.09
CA VAL A 59 -9.68 16.15 3.38
C VAL A 59 -9.44 14.65 3.35
N ILE A 60 -9.84 13.95 2.29
CA ILE A 60 -9.64 12.50 2.14
C ILE A 60 -8.14 12.18 2.12
N GLY A 61 -7.34 12.93 1.37
CA GLY A 61 -5.90 12.76 1.31
C GLY A 61 -5.22 12.93 2.67
N VAL A 62 -5.52 14.04 3.38
CA VAL A 62 -4.98 14.33 4.71
C VAL A 62 -5.37 13.25 5.72
N VAL A 63 -6.64 12.83 5.72
CA VAL A 63 -7.13 11.76 6.60
C VAL A 63 -6.41 10.45 6.29
N ALA A 64 -6.26 10.08 5.03
CA ALA A 64 -5.54 8.87 4.63
C ALA A 64 -4.07 8.90 5.11
N CYS A 65 -3.37 10.02 4.92
CA CYS A 65 -2.02 10.21 5.44
C CYS A 65 -1.96 10.10 6.97
N ALA A 66 -2.89 10.75 7.68
CA ALA A 66 -2.96 10.67 9.14
C ALA A 66 -3.19 9.23 9.61
N VAL A 67 -4.07 8.46 8.96
CA VAL A 67 -4.33 7.05 9.28
C VAL A 67 -3.06 6.22 9.08
N VAL A 68 -2.32 6.40 7.98
CA VAL A 68 -1.04 5.70 7.74
C VAL A 68 -0.05 6.02 8.87
N VAL A 69 0.14 7.29 9.21
CA VAL A 69 1.07 7.72 10.27
C VAL A 69 0.67 7.14 11.63
N ILE A 70 -0.62 7.19 11.99
CA ILE A 70 -1.14 6.63 13.23
C ILE A 70 -0.89 5.11 13.28
N CYS A 71 -1.17 4.38 12.20
CA CYS A 71 -0.96 2.94 12.13
C CYS A 71 0.53 2.58 12.33
N LEU A 72 1.44 3.32 11.69
CA LEU A 72 2.88 3.12 11.85
C LEU A 72 3.35 3.48 13.26
N ALA A 73 2.84 4.56 13.84
CA ALA A 73 3.15 4.95 15.22
C ALA A 73 2.67 3.89 16.24
N LEU A 74 1.49 3.30 16.02
CA LEU A 74 0.97 2.21 16.85
C LEU A 74 1.84 0.95 16.73
N LEU A 75 2.26 0.58 15.52
CA LEU A 75 3.19 -0.54 15.29
C LEU A 75 4.55 -0.30 15.95
N ALA A 76 5.10 0.92 15.82
CA ALA A 76 6.36 1.32 16.42
C ALA A 76 6.29 1.32 17.95
N SER A 77 5.26 1.95 18.53
CA SER A 77 5.00 1.96 19.97
C SER A 77 4.81 0.54 20.52
N GLY A 78 4.07 -0.31 19.79
CA GLY A 78 3.90 -1.71 20.15
C GLY A 78 5.20 -2.52 20.12
N THR A 79 6.09 -2.22 19.17
CA THR A 79 7.43 -2.81 19.05
C THR A 79 8.36 -2.35 20.17
N ALA A 80 8.40 -1.03 20.46
CA ALA A 80 9.19 -0.45 21.53
C ALA A 80 8.81 -1.00 22.91
N ARG A 81 7.51 -1.22 23.14
CA ARG A 81 6.98 -1.86 24.35
C ARG A 81 7.12 -3.39 24.35
N ARG A 82 7.79 -3.98 23.35
CA ARG A 82 7.96 -5.43 23.14
C ARG A 82 6.65 -6.23 23.13
N THR A 83 5.54 -5.58 22.78
CA THR A 83 4.22 -6.21 22.66
C THR A 83 3.93 -6.73 21.26
N ILE A 84 4.66 -6.24 20.27
CA ILE A 84 4.57 -6.66 18.86
C ILE A 84 5.95 -7.20 18.45
N ALA A 85 5.97 -8.39 17.85
CA ALA A 85 7.18 -8.95 17.29
C ALA A 85 7.67 -8.10 16.11
N SER A 86 8.99 -7.83 16.05
CA SER A 86 9.58 -7.04 14.95
C SER A 86 9.29 -7.62 13.57
N ALA A 87 9.03 -8.93 13.48
CA ALA A 87 8.56 -9.63 12.30
C ALA A 87 7.36 -8.96 11.59
N TRP A 88 6.44 -8.31 12.33
CA TRP A 88 5.28 -7.65 11.73
C TRP A 88 5.63 -6.45 10.84
N TRP A 89 6.83 -5.89 11.00
CA TRP A 89 7.33 -4.86 10.09
C TRP A 89 7.50 -5.36 8.66
N GLY A 90 7.85 -6.63 8.45
CA GLY A 90 7.93 -7.18 7.10
C GLY A 90 6.57 -7.16 6.40
N VAL A 91 5.49 -7.48 7.12
CA VAL A 91 4.12 -7.44 6.59
C VAL A 91 3.69 -5.99 6.35
N ALA A 92 3.91 -5.10 7.31
CA ALA A 92 3.55 -3.69 7.19
C ALA A 92 4.27 -3.00 6.03
N LEU A 93 5.59 -3.22 5.87
CA LEU A 93 6.38 -2.70 4.76
C LEU A 93 5.90 -3.26 3.41
N SER A 94 5.54 -4.54 3.35
CA SER A 94 4.98 -5.13 2.14
C SER A 94 3.62 -4.50 1.78
N ILE A 95 2.76 -4.26 2.76
CA ILE A 95 1.48 -3.55 2.57
C ILE A 95 1.72 -2.13 2.06
N LEU A 96 2.66 -1.40 2.66
CA LEU A 96 3.02 -0.05 2.23
C LEU A 96 3.50 -0.05 0.78
N ALA A 97 4.40 -0.97 0.41
CA ALA A 97 4.93 -1.08 -0.94
C ALA A 97 3.83 -1.40 -1.96
N VAL A 98 2.96 -2.37 -1.67
CA VAL A 98 1.84 -2.75 -2.53
C VAL A 98 0.83 -1.61 -2.67
N GLY A 99 0.42 -1.00 -1.56
CA GLY A 99 -0.54 0.10 -1.58
C GLY A 99 -0.01 1.33 -2.31
N PHE A 100 1.26 1.68 -2.08
CA PHE A 100 1.90 2.79 -2.76
C PHE A 100 1.98 2.55 -4.27
N PHE A 101 2.42 1.37 -4.68
CA PHE A 101 2.49 0.99 -6.07
C PHE A 101 1.10 0.95 -6.73
N GLY A 102 0.08 0.44 -6.02
CA GLY A 102 -1.30 0.49 -6.49
C GLY A 102 -1.82 1.92 -6.72
N GLY A 103 -1.53 2.84 -5.81
CA GLY A 103 -1.86 4.25 -5.98
C GLY A 103 -1.12 4.91 -7.14
N PHE A 104 0.14 4.53 -7.36
CA PHE A 104 0.92 4.94 -8.54
C PHE A 104 0.29 4.44 -9.85
N CYS A 105 -0.05 3.14 -9.92
CA CYS A 105 -0.73 2.57 -11.10
C CYS A 105 -2.04 3.30 -11.41
N TRP A 106 -2.83 3.62 -10.38
CA TRP A 106 -4.05 4.40 -10.53
C TRP A 106 -3.77 5.77 -11.18
N ARG A 107 -2.77 6.50 -10.68
CA ARG A 107 -2.37 7.81 -11.25
C ARG A 107 -1.94 7.73 -12.71
N VAL A 108 -1.29 6.63 -13.11
CA VAL A 108 -0.89 6.42 -14.51
C VAL A 108 -2.09 6.11 -15.40
N TRP A 109 -3.07 5.34 -14.91
CA TRP A 109 -4.31 5.06 -15.64
C TRP A 109 -5.22 6.27 -15.79
N THR A 110 -5.25 7.15 -14.80
CA THR A 110 -6.03 8.39 -14.84
C THR A 110 -5.30 9.58 -15.44
N ALA A 111 -4.06 9.40 -15.91
CA ALA A 111 -3.29 10.46 -16.54
C ALA A 111 -3.88 10.77 -17.93
N GLY A 112 -4.08 12.05 -18.23
CA GLY A 112 -4.55 12.51 -19.54
C GLY A 112 -3.45 12.38 -20.59
N GLY A 113 -3.80 11.77 -21.72
CA GLY A 113 -2.95 11.62 -22.89
C GLY A 113 -3.51 12.33 -24.13
N ILE A 114 -2.67 12.43 -25.15
CA ILE A 114 -3.10 12.79 -26.52
C ILE A 114 -2.98 11.50 -27.33
N GLY A 115 -4.10 10.89 -27.71
CA GLY A 115 -4.10 9.57 -28.34
C GLY A 115 -3.86 8.43 -27.33
N ALA A 116 -2.94 7.51 -27.64
CA ALA A 116 -2.74 6.31 -26.83
C ALA A 116 -1.94 6.58 -25.54
N ASN A 117 -2.50 6.22 -24.37
CA ASN A 117 -1.79 6.27 -23.09
C ASN A 117 -0.75 5.14 -22.98
N ILE A 118 0.50 5.44 -23.41
CA ILE A 118 1.64 4.51 -23.35
C ILE A 118 1.90 4.04 -21.91
N GLY A 119 1.68 4.91 -20.91
CA GLY A 119 1.80 4.57 -19.50
C GLY A 119 0.82 3.47 -19.09
N ALA A 120 -0.45 3.58 -19.50
CA ALA A 120 -1.46 2.56 -19.26
C ALA A 120 -1.13 1.24 -19.97
N GLY A 121 -0.64 1.30 -21.23
CA GLY A 121 -0.15 0.13 -21.96
C GLY A 121 1.01 -0.57 -21.25
N PHE A 122 1.98 0.20 -20.74
CA PHE A 122 3.09 -0.34 -19.94
C PHE A 122 2.59 -0.97 -18.63
N MET A 123 1.59 -0.38 -17.98
CA MET A 123 0.98 -0.96 -16.78
C MET A 123 0.31 -2.30 -17.04
N VAL A 124 -0.34 -2.48 -18.20
CA VAL A 124 -0.90 -3.79 -18.60
C VAL A 124 0.21 -4.83 -18.70
N LEU A 125 1.36 -4.51 -19.31
CA LEU A 125 2.51 -5.41 -19.39
C LEU A 125 3.11 -5.72 -18.01
N MET A 126 3.07 -4.77 -17.07
CA MET A 126 3.53 -4.95 -15.70
C MET A 126 2.54 -5.71 -14.80
N SER A 127 1.31 -5.99 -15.23
CA SER A 127 0.28 -6.65 -14.43
C SER A 127 0.73 -7.93 -13.71
N PRO A 128 1.52 -8.85 -14.33
CA PRO A 128 2.03 -10.02 -13.62
C PRO A 128 2.96 -9.66 -12.45
N PHE A 129 3.75 -8.60 -12.60
CA PHE A 129 4.59 -8.07 -11.53
C PHE A 129 3.74 -7.43 -10.43
N CYS A 130 2.68 -6.70 -10.79
CA CYS A 130 1.72 -6.13 -9.85
C CYS A 130 1.05 -7.23 -9.01
N ILE A 131 0.62 -8.32 -9.63
CA ILE A 131 0.04 -9.49 -8.96
C ILE A 131 1.06 -10.12 -8.01
N GLY A 132 2.30 -10.32 -8.48
CA GLY A 132 3.39 -10.84 -7.65
C GLY A 132 3.66 -9.98 -6.41
N LEU A 133 3.69 -8.65 -6.58
CA LEU A 133 3.84 -7.68 -5.49
C LEU A 133 2.67 -7.78 -4.51
N GLY A 134 1.43 -7.86 -5.01
CA GLY A 134 0.21 -7.98 -4.19
C GLY A 134 0.16 -9.23 -3.31
N LEU A 135 0.87 -10.30 -3.70
CA LEU A 135 0.98 -11.53 -2.90
C LEU A 135 2.02 -11.44 -1.77
N LEU A 136 2.95 -10.46 -1.82
CA LEU A 136 4.04 -10.34 -0.84
C LEU A 136 3.57 -10.26 0.61
N PRO A 137 2.55 -9.45 0.99
CA PRO A 137 2.08 -9.41 2.37
C PRO A 137 1.63 -10.78 2.89
N GLY A 138 0.96 -11.56 2.03
CA GLY A 138 0.50 -12.92 2.33
C GLY A 138 1.65 -13.92 2.47
N ILE A 139 2.61 -13.88 1.54
CA ILE A 139 3.82 -14.74 1.57
C ILE A 139 4.63 -14.45 2.83
N VAL A 140 4.91 -13.17 3.08
CA VAL A 140 5.68 -12.71 4.24
C VAL A 140 4.96 -13.11 5.53
N GLY A 141 3.64 -12.88 5.61
CA GLY A 141 2.82 -13.33 6.73
C GLY A 141 2.87 -14.84 6.96
N ALA A 142 2.75 -15.64 5.90
CA ALA A 142 2.79 -17.09 5.97
C ALA A 142 4.16 -17.62 6.45
N VAL A 143 5.27 -17.04 5.96
CA VAL A 143 6.62 -17.38 6.41
C VAL A 143 6.78 -17.09 7.91
N PHE A 144 6.27 -15.96 8.39
CA PHE A 144 6.35 -15.63 9.81
C PHE A 144 5.53 -16.56 10.70
N ILE A 145 4.30 -16.91 10.30
CA ILE A 145 3.47 -17.87 11.02
C ILE A 145 4.18 -19.24 11.09
N ARG A 146 4.78 -19.69 9.99
CA ARG A 146 5.55 -20.94 9.95
C ARG A 146 6.77 -20.91 10.89
N ARG A 147 7.56 -19.83 10.87
CA ARG A 147 8.72 -19.67 11.77
C ARG A 147 8.32 -19.71 13.24
N ALA A 148 7.26 -18.99 13.61
CA ALA A 148 6.77 -18.96 14.99
C ALA A 148 6.25 -20.33 15.47
N ARG A 149 5.66 -21.13 14.57
CA ARG A 149 5.21 -22.49 14.89
C ARG A 149 6.39 -23.45 15.09
N ASN A 150 7.39 -23.40 14.21
CA ASN A 150 8.54 -24.29 14.29
C ASN A 150 9.36 -24.06 15.58
N GLN A 151 9.53 -22.81 16.00
CA GLN A 151 10.20 -22.49 17.26
C GLN A 151 9.49 -23.12 18.47
N ARG A 152 8.16 -23.12 18.51
CA ARG A 152 7.38 -23.74 19.60
C ARG A 152 7.55 -25.26 19.63
N LEU A 153 7.58 -25.91 18.46
CA LEU A 153 7.77 -27.35 18.36
C LEU A 153 9.17 -27.75 18.81
N SER A 154 10.21 -27.01 18.43
CA SER A 154 11.58 -27.25 18.89
C SER A 154 11.73 -27.05 20.40
N SER A 155 11.05 -26.07 21.00
CA SER A 155 11.03 -25.89 22.46
C SER A 155 10.28 -27.00 23.20
N ALA A 156 9.23 -27.58 22.60
CA ALA A 156 8.48 -28.70 23.20
C ALA A 156 9.18 -30.05 23.03
N ALA A 157 10.02 -30.19 22.00
CA ALA A 157 10.79 -31.40 21.71
C ALA A 157 12.18 -31.41 22.37
N ALA A 158 12.60 -30.32 23.02
CA ALA A 158 13.79 -30.33 23.86
C ALA A 158 13.46 -31.19 25.10
N PRO A 159 14.02 -32.41 25.22
CA PRO A 159 13.79 -33.21 26.41
C PRO A 159 14.30 -32.42 27.62
N GLU A 160 13.57 -32.53 28.72
CA GLU A 160 13.96 -32.09 30.05
C GLU A 160 15.21 -32.88 30.47
N THR A 161 16.37 -32.55 29.89
CA THR A 161 17.64 -33.11 30.32
C THR A 161 18.09 -32.34 31.55
N ALA A 162 17.51 -32.76 32.67
CA ALA A 162 18.14 -33.06 33.96
C ALA A 162 18.82 -31.89 34.71
N PRO A 163 18.97 -31.94 36.05
CA PRO A 163 18.94 -33.11 36.96
C PRO A 163 17.60 -33.41 37.64
#